data_AF-A0A9W6JD07-F1
#
_entry.id   AF-A0A9W6JD07-F1
#
_cell.length_a   1.000
_cell.length_b   1.000
_cell.length_c   1.000
_cell.angle_alpha   90.00
_cell.angle_beta   90.00
_cell.angle_gamma   90.00
#
_symmetry.space_group_name_H-M   'P 1'
#
loop_
_entity.id
_entity.type
_entity.pdbx_description
1 polymer ?
#
loop_
_entity_poly.entity_id
_entity_poly.type
_entity_poly.pdbx_seq_one_letter_code
_entity_poly.pdbx_strand_id
1 'polypeptide(L)'
;MARKPRIDRVSEADVAFGVLVIAAFQPNGVASFRRLRREIPIHVRLSDFDMAESVMREGEENWMQKLRNIKANARVPGNFIHEGYLEHVPYVGYRITPLGRDRRMRGRLDRTARPA
;
A
#
# COMPACT_ATOMS: atom_id res chain seq x y z
N MET A 1 -22.02 -27.62 -0.05
CA MET A 1 -21.00 -27.06 0.86
C MET A 1 -20.89 -25.56 0.60
N ALA A 2 -21.26 -24.71 1.55
CA ALA A 2 -21.12 -23.27 1.39
C ALA A 2 -19.62 -22.90 1.39
N ARG A 3 -19.17 -22.16 0.36
CA ARG A 3 -17.82 -21.59 0.35
C ARG A 3 -17.71 -20.66 1.56
N LYS A 4 -16.75 -20.93 2.45
CA LYS A 4 -16.37 -20.01 3.54
C LYS A 4 -16.16 -18.62 2.92
N PRO A 5 -16.77 -17.54 3.43
CA PRO A 5 -16.60 -16.22 2.84
C PRO A 5 -15.11 -15.95 2.74
N ARG A 6 -14.63 -15.67 1.51
CA ARG A 6 -13.28 -15.16 1.33
C ARG A 6 -13.29 -13.81 2.02
N ILE A 7 -12.68 -13.76 3.20
CA ILE A 7 -12.27 -12.49 3.77
C ILE A 7 -11.34 -11.90 2.71
N ASP A 8 -11.83 -10.88 2.00
CA ASP A 8 -11.06 -10.20 0.94
C ASP A 8 -9.96 -9.39 1.63
N ARG A 9 -8.86 -10.08 1.92
CA ARG A 9 -7.66 -9.49 2.52
C ARG A 9 -7.00 -8.57 1.52
N VAL A 10 -6.55 -7.41 2.00
CA VAL A 10 -5.78 -6.48 1.20
C VAL A 10 -4.46 -7.12 0.73
N SER A 11 -4.10 -6.93 -0.54
CA SER A 11 -2.81 -7.38 -1.05
C SER A 11 -1.68 -6.42 -0.68
N GLU A 12 -0.43 -6.87 -0.79
CA GLU A 12 0.72 -5.97 -0.65
C GLU A 12 0.71 -4.88 -1.71
N ALA A 13 0.30 -5.21 -2.95
CA ALA A 13 0.23 -4.27 -4.05
C ALA A 13 -0.81 -3.18 -3.82
N ASP A 14 -1.96 -3.50 -3.21
CA ASP A 14 -2.99 -2.51 -2.86
C ASP A 14 -2.46 -1.52 -1.82
N VAL A 15 -1.80 -2.02 -0.77
CA VAL A 15 -1.17 -1.16 0.25
C VAL A 15 -0.03 -0.33 -0.35
N ALA A 16 0.80 -0.92 -1.22
CA ALA A 16 1.88 -0.20 -1.90
C ALA A 16 1.36 0.89 -2.83
N PHE A 17 0.25 0.65 -3.52
CA PHE A 17 -0.42 1.67 -4.31
C PHE A 17 -0.98 2.79 -3.42
N GLY A 18 -1.57 2.45 -2.26
CA GLY A 18 -1.97 3.44 -1.26
C GLY A 18 -0.81 4.31 -0.78
N VAL A 19 0.34 3.69 -0.46
CA VAL A 19 1.57 4.40 -0.09
C VAL A 19 2.00 5.37 -1.19
N LEU A 20 2.00 4.92 -2.43
CA LEU A 20 2.36 5.71 -3.61
C LEU A 20 1.43 6.92 -3.76
N VAL A 21 0.11 6.73 -3.64
CA VAL A 21 -0.86 7.83 -3.70
C VAL A 21 -0.59 8.85 -2.60
N ILE A 22 -0.44 8.43 -1.35
CA ILE A 22 -0.19 9.32 -0.21
C ILE A 22 1.11 10.10 -0.41
N ALA A 23 2.19 9.42 -0.81
CA ALA A 23 3.49 10.02 -1.07
C ALA A 23 3.43 11.07 -2.19
N ALA A 24 2.63 10.84 -3.24
CA ALA A 24 2.46 11.77 -4.35
C ALA A 24 1.85 13.12 -3.95
N PHE A 25 1.12 13.17 -2.83
CA PHE A 25 0.54 14.40 -2.29
C PHE A 25 1.45 15.10 -1.27
N GLN A 26 2.60 14.53 -0.92
CA GLN A 26 3.56 15.18 -0.02
C GLN A 26 4.48 16.12 -0.81
N PRO A 27 4.81 17.32 -0.28
CA PRO A 27 5.65 18.29 -0.98
C PRO A 27 7.03 17.74 -1.39
N ASN A 28 7.62 16.88 -0.55
CA ASN A 28 8.91 16.23 -0.82
C ASN A 28 8.76 14.81 -1.41
N GLY A 29 7.54 14.39 -1.74
CA GLY A 29 7.27 13.04 -2.24
C GLY A 29 7.46 11.92 -1.21
N VAL A 30 7.64 12.22 0.08
CA VAL A 30 7.91 11.23 1.14
C VAL A 30 6.71 11.07 2.05
N ALA A 31 6.14 9.87 2.10
CA ALA A 31 5.17 9.48 3.11
C ALA A 31 5.88 8.80 4.29
N SER A 32 5.82 9.41 5.47
CA SER A 32 6.44 8.81 6.68
C SER A 32 5.61 7.63 7.21
N PHE A 33 6.25 6.69 7.92
CA PHE A 33 5.53 5.56 8.51
C PHE A 33 4.39 6.00 9.45
N ARG A 34 4.61 7.07 10.23
CA ARG A 34 3.57 7.66 11.07
C ARG A 34 2.37 8.14 10.24
N ARG A 35 2.63 8.78 9.10
CA ARG A 35 1.56 9.24 8.18
C ARG A 35 0.84 8.05 7.56
N LEU A 36 1.59 7.07 7.07
CA LEU A 36 1.07 5.89 6.40
C LEU A 36 0.14 5.08 7.31
N ARG A 37 0.52 4.89 8.59
CA ARG A 37 -0.35 4.24 9.60
C ARG A 37 -1.72 4.92 9.75
N ARG A 38 -1.77 6.24 9.64
CA ARG A 38 -3.02 7.02 9.77
C ARG A 38 -3.83 7.06 8.48
N GLU A 39 -3.16 7.12 7.32
CA GLU A 39 -3.81 7.47 6.06
C GLU A 39 -4.11 6.25 5.17
N ILE A 40 -3.42 5.13 5.33
CA ILE A 40 -3.73 3.92 4.56
C ILE A 40 -5.16 3.44 4.80
N PRO A 41 -5.70 3.37 6.03
CA PRO A 41 -7.09 2.97 6.25
C PRO A 41 -8.13 3.89 5.59
N ILE A 42 -7.75 5.13 5.24
CA ILE A 42 -8.61 6.10 4.56
C ILE A 42 -8.59 5.89 3.04
N HIS A 43 -7.45 5.50 2.49
CA HIS A 43 -7.23 5.45 1.03
C HIS A 43 -7.30 4.04 0.44
N VAL A 44 -7.21 3.00 1.27
CA VAL A 44 -7.22 1.60 0.86
C VAL A 44 -8.45 0.93 1.45
N ARG A 45 -9.19 0.18 0.63
CA ARG A 45 -10.31 -0.62 1.12
C ARG A 45 -9.75 -1.80 1.93
N LEU A 46 -9.82 -1.69 3.25
CA LEU A 46 -9.42 -2.73 4.18
C LEU A 46 -10.66 -3.51 4.64
N SER A 47 -10.53 -4.83 4.75
CA SER A 47 -11.58 -5.68 5.35
C SER A 47 -11.53 -5.59 6.87
N ASP A 48 -12.57 -6.10 7.55
CA ASP A 48 -12.60 -6.19 9.01
C ASP A 48 -11.42 -7.00 9.56
N PHE A 49 -10.95 -8.01 8.82
CA PHE A 49 -9.77 -8.79 9.20
C PHE A 49 -8.48 -7.97 9.08
N ASP A 50 -8.37 -7.13 8.05
CA ASP A 50 -7.20 -6.28 7.83
C ASP A 50 -7.08 -5.22 8.95
N MET A 51 -8.23 -4.71 9.41
CA MET A 51 -8.36 -3.77 10.53
C MET A 51 -8.29 -4.44 11.90
N ALA A 52 -8.47 -5.76 12.00
CA ALA A 52 -8.36 -6.48 13.25
C ALA A 52 -6.91 -6.46 13.78
N GLU A 53 -6.78 -6.52 15.09
CA GLU A 53 -5.48 -6.62 15.76
C GLU A 53 -4.73 -7.90 15.33
N SER A 54 -3.41 -7.75 15.18
CA SER A 54 -2.50 -8.81 14.79
C SER A 54 -2.20 -9.72 15.99
N VAL A 55 -2.53 -11.00 15.83
CA VAL A 55 -2.19 -12.04 16.83
C VAL A 55 -0.68 -12.16 17.06
N MET A 56 0.13 -11.79 16.06
CA MET A 56 1.59 -11.90 16.13
C MET A 56 2.27 -10.64 16.68
N ARG A 57 1.54 -9.52 16.79
CA ARG A 57 2.07 -8.23 17.24
C ARG A 57 0.98 -7.40 17.91
N GLU A 58 1.12 -7.28 19.22
CA GLU A 58 0.27 -6.45 20.07
C GLU A 58 0.29 -4.99 19.58
N GLY A 59 -0.90 -4.40 19.47
CA GLY A 59 -1.09 -3.00 19.07
C GLY A 59 -0.88 -2.70 17.58
N GLU A 60 -0.67 -3.70 16.71
CA GLU A 60 -0.66 -3.51 15.24
C GLU A 60 -1.90 -4.16 14.58
N GLU A 61 -2.51 -3.50 13.60
CA GLU A 61 -3.54 -4.10 12.75
C GLU A 61 -2.91 -5.02 11.69
N ASN A 62 -3.62 -6.06 11.25
CA ASN A 62 -3.08 -7.06 10.30
C ASN A 62 -2.54 -6.46 8.99
N TRP A 63 -3.16 -5.39 8.48
CA TRP A 63 -2.72 -4.73 7.26
C TRP A 63 -1.31 -4.11 7.40
N MET A 64 -0.89 -3.73 8.61
CA MET A 64 0.42 -3.10 8.85
C MET A 64 1.57 -4.04 8.47
N GLN A 65 1.34 -5.36 8.51
CA GLN A 65 2.31 -6.33 8.02
C GLN A 65 2.52 -6.21 6.50
N LYS A 66 1.48 -5.88 5.72
CA LYS A 66 1.62 -5.63 4.27
C LYS A 66 2.49 -4.41 4.00
N LEU A 67 2.33 -3.35 4.79
CA LEU A 67 3.16 -2.14 4.70
C LEU A 67 4.66 -2.45 4.92
N ARG A 68 4.98 -3.36 5.84
CA ARG A 68 6.36 -3.81 6.10
C ARG A 68 6.88 -4.70 4.98
N ASN A 69 6.02 -5.54 4.41
CA ASN A 69 6.39 -6.44 3.34
C ASN A 69 6.85 -5.70 2.08
N ILE A 70 6.35 -4.48 1.82
CA ILE A 70 6.84 -3.65 0.71
C ILE A 70 8.37 -3.55 0.71
N LYS A 71 8.99 -3.29 1.87
CA LYS A 71 10.46 -3.30 2.01
C LYS A 71 11.03 -4.72 2.02
N ALA A 72 10.44 -5.62 2.80
CA ALA A 72 10.99 -6.96 2.98
C ALA A 72 11.07 -7.75 1.66
N ASN A 73 10.14 -7.50 0.75
CA ASN A 73 10.01 -8.14 -0.56
C ASN A 73 10.52 -7.25 -1.70
N ALA A 74 11.35 -6.24 -1.42
CA ALA A 74 11.84 -5.28 -2.42
C ALA A 74 12.63 -5.91 -3.59
N ARG A 75 13.03 -7.18 -3.49
CA ARG A 75 13.70 -7.93 -4.56
C ARG A 75 12.74 -8.78 -5.42
N VAL A 76 11.48 -8.88 -5.04
CA VAL A 76 10.49 -9.75 -5.70
C VAL A 76 9.82 -8.99 -6.84
N PRO A 77 9.77 -9.55 -8.07
CA PRO A 77 9.01 -8.96 -9.17
C PRO A 77 7.55 -8.67 -8.80
N GLY A 78 7.04 -7.52 -9.24
CA GLY A 78 5.72 -7.01 -8.88
C GLY A 78 5.67 -6.19 -7.58
N ASN A 79 6.73 -6.18 -6.77
CA ASN A 79 6.85 -5.28 -5.62
C ASN A 79 7.16 -3.85 -6.08
N PHE A 80 6.54 -2.84 -5.47
CA PHE A 80 6.65 -1.45 -5.94
C PHE A 80 8.04 -0.83 -5.80
N ILE A 81 8.90 -1.36 -4.90
CA ILE A 81 10.31 -0.97 -4.84
C ILE A 81 11.09 -1.66 -5.95
N HIS A 82 10.85 -2.95 -6.18
CA HIS A 82 11.48 -3.69 -7.27
C HIS A 82 11.21 -3.04 -8.64
N GLU A 83 9.94 -2.69 -8.88
CA GLU A 83 9.49 -2.03 -10.10
C GLU A 83 9.92 -0.55 -10.20
N GLY A 84 10.62 -0.02 -9.21
CA GLY A 84 11.12 1.36 -9.20
C GLY A 84 10.05 2.44 -9.01
N TYR A 85 8.85 2.10 -8.54
CA TYR A 85 7.78 3.08 -8.25
C TYR A 85 7.94 3.77 -6.89
N LEU A 86 8.53 3.05 -5.93
CA LEU A 86 8.79 3.54 -4.57
C LEU A 86 10.25 3.33 -4.20
N GLU A 87 10.76 4.22 -3.35
CA GLU A 87 12.04 4.06 -2.66
C GLU A 87 11.78 3.99 -1.15
N HIS A 88 12.46 3.07 -0.47
CA HIS A 88 12.46 3.05 0.99
C HIS A 88 13.45 4.10 1.53
N VAL A 89 12.96 5.00 2.38
CA VAL A 89 13.76 6.00 3.09
C VAL A 89 13.98 5.51 4.52
N PRO A 90 15.20 5.08 4.91
CA PRO A 90 15.47 4.49 6.21
C PRO A 90 14.96 5.33 7.37
N TYR A 91 14.26 4.68 8.31
CA TYR A 91 13.67 5.28 9.52
C TYR A 91 12.60 6.36 9.29
N VAL A 92 12.33 6.72 8.03
CA VAL A 92 11.35 7.77 7.67
C VAL A 92 10.09 7.14 7.10
N GLY A 93 10.19 6.40 6.00
CA GLY A 93 9.03 5.88 5.28
C GLY A 93 9.34 5.52 3.82
N TYR A 94 8.45 5.89 2.91
CA TYR A 94 8.60 5.63 1.48
C TYR A 94 8.52 6.92 0.66
N ARG A 95 9.36 7.02 -0.37
CA ARG A 95 9.36 8.11 -1.35
C ARG A 95 8.80 7.62 -2.67
N ILE A 96 7.97 8.43 -3.32
CA ILE A 96 7.54 8.20 -4.70
C ILE A 96 8.63 8.63 -5.69
N THR A 97 8.93 7.78 -6.67
CA THR A 97 9.87 8.08 -7.76
C THR A 97 9.16 8.79 -8.93
N PRO A 98 9.89 9.33 -9.92
CA PRO A 98 9.27 9.81 -11.16
C PRO A 98 8.40 8.74 -11.84
N LEU A 99 8.90 7.50 -11.93
CA LEU A 99 8.16 6.37 -12.51
C LEU A 99 6.88 6.05 -11.70
N GLY A 100 6.94 6.16 -10.37
CA GLY A 100 5.78 6.02 -9.50
C GLY A 100 4.71 7.10 -9.75
N ARG A 101 5.12 8.35 -10.01
CA ARG A 101 4.18 9.43 -10.37
C ARG A 101 3.45 9.12 -11.68
N ASP A 102 4.14 8.60 -12.68
CA ASP A 102 3.53 8.19 -13.94
C ASP A 102 2.54 7.03 -13.74
N ARG A 103 2.92 6.04 -12.94
CA ARG A 103 2.05 4.89 -12.62
C ARG A 103 0.74 5.35 -11.96
N ARG A 104 0.79 6.33 -11.05
CA ARG A 104 -0.40 6.95 -10.45
C ARG A 104 -1.34 7.51 -11.50
N MET A 105 -0.79 8.25 -12.47
CA MET A 105 -1.59 8.91 -13.51
C MET A 105 -2.25 7.90 -14.44
N ARG A 106 -1.55 6.82 -14.80
CA ARG A 106 -2.12 5.71 -15.60
C ARG A 106 -3.24 4.97 -14.86
N GLY A 107 -3.06 4.70 -13.56
CA GLY A 107 -4.10 4.07 -12.74
C GLY A 107 -5.39 4.89 -12.59
N ARG A 108 -5.33 6.22 -12.79
CA ARG A 108 -6.52 7.10 -12.85
C ARG A 108 -7.29 6.90 -14.16
N LEU A 109 -6.60 6.67 -15.28
CA LEU A 109 -7.19 6.47 -16.60
C LEU A 109 -7.82 5.07 -16.75
N ASP A 110 -7.21 4.04 -16.16
CA ASP A 110 -7.73 2.66 -16.22
C ASP A 110 -9.06 2.49 -15.45
N ARG A 111 -9.29 3.29 -14.41
CA ARG A 111 -10.55 3.27 -13.64
C ARG A 111 -11.69 4.01 -14.31
N THR A 112 -11.40 4.99 -15.17
CA THR A 112 -12.41 5.68 -16.00
C THR A 112 -12.79 4.90 -17.27
N ALA A 113 -12.06 3.83 -17.59
CA ALA A 113 -12.22 3.05 -18.82
C ALA A 113 -13.04 1.75 -18.65
N ARG A 114 -13.61 1.48 -17.47
CA ARG A 114 -14.59 0.38 -17.33
C ARG A 114 -16.00 0.93 -17.59
N PRO A 115 -16.70 0.53 -18.68
CA PRO A 115 -18.12 0.81 -18.80
C PRO A 115 -18.88 0.03 -17.71
N ALA A 116 -20.00 0.64 -17.28
CA ALA A 116 -20.92 0.09 -16.29
C ALA A 116 -21.54 -1.25 -16.72
#